data_AF-A0A1G9YPM6-F1
#
_entry.id   AF-A0A1G9YPM6-F1
#
_cell.length_a   1.000
_cell.length_b   1.000
_cell.length_c   1.000
_cell.angle_alpha   90.00
_cell.angle_beta   90.00
_cell.angle_gamma   90.00
#
_symmetry.space_group_name_H-M   'P 1'
#
loop_
_entity.id
_entity.type
_entity.pdbx_description
1 polymer ?
#
loop_
_entity_poly.entity_id
_entity_poly.type
_entity_poly.pdbx_seq_one_letter_code
_entity_poly.pdbx_strand_id
1 'polypeptide(L)'
;MRQEDGTAGPLGPADRDALHEVEQAGLWEVPAGTARSEPAEDPRVREVGRLVAAEHAELDVLVQRAAAQVAVELPVEPSAQQQDWTAEIAVRSRTTFDQRAVFLLRQAHGAPPTDTATRETSPVGRARRCTPTLAP
;
A
#
# COMPACT_ATOMS: atom_id res chain seq x y z
N MET A 1 -1.87 -35.25 6.30
CA MET A 1 -0.46 -34.94 5.98
C MET A 1 0.10 -34.19 7.19
N ARG A 2 1.09 -34.74 7.89
CA ARG A 2 1.85 -33.97 8.89
C ARG A 2 2.77 -33.05 8.09
N GLN A 3 2.67 -31.74 8.31
CA GLN A 3 3.77 -30.87 7.95
C GLN A 3 4.92 -31.22 8.90
N GLU A 4 6.09 -31.48 8.33
CA GLU A 4 7.28 -31.73 9.12
C GLU A 4 7.81 -30.37 9.57
N ASP A 5 7.85 -30.16 10.88
CA ASP A 5 8.39 -28.97 11.52
C ASP A 5 9.92 -28.99 11.38
N GLY A 6 10.41 -28.79 10.15
CA GLY A 6 11.82 -28.55 9.92
C GLY A 6 12.23 -27.33 10.75
N THR A 7 13.22 -27.48 11.63
CA THR A 7 13.77 -26.38 12.42
C THR A 7 14.09 -25.23 11.49
N ALA A 8 13.28 -24.18 11.54
CA ALA A 8 13.47 -22.98 10.73
C ALA A 8 14.89 -22.44 11.01
N GLY A 9 15.62 -22.14 9.94
CA GLY A 9 16.87 -21.40 10.05
C GLY A 9 16.64 -20.00 10.64
N PRO A 10 17.70 -19.24 10.97
CA PRO A 10 17.55 -17.86 11.42
C PRO A 10 16.77 -17.05 10.38
N LEU A 11 15.83 -16.21 10.84
CA LEU A 11 15.06 -15.30 9.97
C LEU A 11 15.98 -14.42 9.14
N GLY A 12 15.81 -14.49 7.82
CA GLY A 12 16.53 -13.65 6.87
C GLY A 12 15.87 -12.27 6.72
N PRO A 13 16.55 -11.33 6.05
CA PRO A 13 15.97 -10.03 5.69
C PRO A 13 14.65 -10.17 4.92
N ALA A 14 14.61 -11.07 3.93
CA ALA A 14 13.42 -11.30 3.11
C ALA A 14 12.18 -11.74 3.91
N ASP A 15 12.37 -12.51 4.99
CA ASP A 15 11.25 -12.93 5.85
C ASP A 15 10.68 -11.74 6.64
N ARG A 16 11.54 -10.82 7.06
CA ARG A 16 11.15 -9.58 7.76
C ARG A 16 10.47 -8.61 6.82
N ASP A 17 11.01 -8.47 5.61
CA ASP A 17 10.43 -7.63 4.56
C ASP A 17 9.04 -8.13 4.18
N ALA A 18 8.86 -9.45 4.02
CA ALA A 18 7.56 -10.03 3.76
C ALA A 18 6.52 -9.71 4.85
N LEU A 19 6.90 -9.80 6.14
CA LEU A 19 6.00 -9.40 7.23
C LEU A 19 5.65 -7.91 7.19
N HIS A 20 6.64 -7.05 6.92
CA HIS A 20 6.42 -5.61 6.81
C HIS A 20 5.47 -5.25 5.67
N GLU A 21 5.66 -5.85 4.50
CA GLU A 21 4.91 -5.50 3.30
C GLU A 21 3.47 -6.00 3.33
N VAL A 22 3.23 -7.20 3.89
CA VAL A 22 1.86 -7.66 4.07
C VAL A 22 1.11 -6.80 5.10
N GLU A 23 1.77 -6.34 6.16
CA GLU A 23 1.16 -5.36 7.08
C GLU A 23 0.84 -4.05 6.35
N GLN A 24 1.76 -3.52 5.54
CA GLN A 24 1.49 -2.32 4.73
C GLN A 24 0.28 -2.52 3.81
N ALA A 25 0.15 -3.69 3.17
CA ALA A 25 -1.02 -4.00 2.34
C ALA A 25 -2.31 -3.93 3.17
N GLY A 26 -2.34 -4.54 4.35
CA GLY A 26 -3.47 -4.49 5.29
C GLY A 26 -3.87 -3.05 5.67
N LEU A 27 -2.89 -2.22 6.02
CA LEU A 27 -3.09 -0.82 6.41
C LEU A 27 -3.76 0.04 5.32
N TRP A 28 -3.62 -0.33 4.04
CA TRP A 28 -4.26 0.36 2.93
C TRP A 28 -5.54 -0.32 2.43
N GLU A 29 -5.51 -1.64 2.22
CA GLU A 29 -6.59 -2.37 1.54
C GLU A 29 -7.84 -2.53 2.41
N VAL A 30 -7.69 -2.64 3.73
CA VAL A 30 -8.84 -2.69 4.65
C VAL A 30 -9.66 -1.39 4.60
N PRO A 31 -9.11 -0.18 4.80
CA PRO A 31 -9.89 1.05 4.69
C PRO A 31 -10.32 1.35 3.23
N ALA A 32 -9.51 1.00 2.23
CA ALA A 32 -9.86 1.21 0.82
C ALA A 32 -11.04 0.32 0.36
N GLY A 33 -11.08 -0.93 0.80
CA GLY A 33 -12.13 -1.89 0.45
C GLY A 33 -13.44 -1.72 1.24
N THR A 34 -13.39 -1.10 2.42
CA THR A 34 -14.59 -0.82 3.23
C THR A 34 -15.27 0.50 2.84
N ALA A 35 -15.08 1.56 3.62
CA ALA A 35 -15.80 2.83 3.48
C ALA A 35 -15.49 3.53 2.16
N ARG A 36 -14.29 3.31 1.61
CA ARG A 36 -13.88 3.97 0.37
C ARG A 36 -14.46 3.32 -0.87
N SER A 37 -14.95 2.08 -0.83
CA SER A 37 -15.61 1.45 -1.98
C SER A 37 -17.07 1.86 -2.12
N GLU A 38 -17.71 2.40 -1.09
CA GLU A 38 -19.14 2.80 -1.13
C GLU A 38 -19.51 3.81 -2.26
N PRO A 39 -18.66 4.80 -2.61
CA PRO A 39 -18.91 5.70 -3.74
C PRO A 39 -18.91 5.03 -5.11
N ALA A 40 -18.39 3.79 -5.24
CA ALA A 40 -18.31 3.10 -6.51
C ALA A 40 -19.67 2.98 -7.21
N GLU A 41 -19.64 3.07 -8.53
CA GLU A 41 -20.84 2.99 -9.36
C GLU A 41 -21.19 1.52 -9.64
N ASP A 42 -20.21 0.74 -10.08
CA ASP A 42 -20.35 -0.69 -10.34
C ASP A 42 -20.55 -1.47 -9.02
N PRO A 43 -21.68 -2.19 -8.85
CA PRO A 43 -21.89 -3.10 -7.72
C PRO A 43 -20.76 -4.12 -7.53
N ARG A 44 -20.10 -4.55 -8.60
CA ARG A 44 -19.01 -5.52 -8.53
C ARG A 44 -17.75 -4.93 -7.92
N VAL A 45 -17.47 -3.65 -8.16
CA VAL A 45 -16.33 -2.96 -7.50
C VAL A 45 -16.58 -2.86 -6.00
N ARG A 46 -17.82 -2.59 -5.57
CA ARG A 46 -18.19 -2.59 -4.14
C ARG A 46 -18.03 -3.96 -3.50
N GLU A 47 -18.53 -5.00 -4.18
CA GLU A 47 -18.44 -6.37 -3.66
C GLU A 47 -17.00 -6.84 -3.53
N VAL A 48 -16.19 -6.67 -4.58
CA VAL A 48 -14.78 -7.05 -4.55
C VAL A 48 -14.01 -6.23 -3.52
N GLY A 49 -14.30 -4.92 -3.38
CA GLY A 49 -13.69 -4.10 -2.34
C GLY A 49 -13.95 -4.65 -0.92
N ARG A 50 -15.19 -5.05 -0.62
CA ARG A 50 -15.54 -5.64 0.68
C ARG A 50 -14.85 -6.98 0.92
N LEU A 51 -14.76 -7.83 -0.10
CA LEU A 51 -14.04 -9.11 -0.02
C LEU A 51 -12.56 -8.90 0.26
N VAL A 52 -11.91 -8.02 -0.51
CA VAL A 52 -10.48 -7.67 -0.32
C VAL A 52 -10.23 -7.15 1.09
N ALA A 53 -11.09 -6.26 1.60
CA ALA A 53 -10.95 -5.75 2.96
C ALA A 53 -11.13 -6.84 4.03
N ALA A 54 -12.08 -7.76 3.85
CA ALA A 54 -12.28 -8.86 4.78
C ALA A 54 -11.08 -9.82 4.78
N GLU A 55 -10.61 -10.23 3.61
CA GLU A 55 -9.46 -11.12 3.43
C GLU A 55 -8.18 -10.48 4.00
N HIS A 56 -7.96 -9.18 3.78
CA HIS A 56 -6.81 -8.47 4.35
C HIS A 56 -6.90 -8.28 5.85
N ALA A 57 -8.10 -8.06 6.41
CA ALA A 57 -8.27 -7.98 7.86
C ALA A 57 -7.97 -9.34 8.55
N GLU A 58 -8.33 -10.46 7.91
CA GLU A 58 -7.96 -11.79 8.39
C GLU A 58 -6.44 -12.00 8.30
N LEU A 59 -5.82 -11.60 7.19
CA LEU A 59 -4.38 -11.72 6.98
C LEU A 59 -3.56 -10.86 7.95
N ASP A 60 -4.00 -9.64 8.23
CA ASP A 60 -3.41 -8.70 9.19
C ASP A 60 -3.28 -9.34 10.59
N VAL A 61 -4.35 -10.00 11.08
CA VAL A 61 -4.30 -10.74 12.35
C VAL A 61 -3.26 -11.86 12.34
N LEU A 62 -3.10 -12.56 11.20
CA LEU A 62 -2.10 -13.62 11.07
C LEU A 62 -0.68 -13.07 11.03
N VAL A 63 -0.44 -11.97 10.31
CA VAL A 63 0.86 -11.29 10.21
C VAL A 63 1.30 -10.74 11.56
N GLN A 64 0.41 -10.04 12.28
CA GLN A 64 0.70 -9.55 13.63
C GLN A 64 1.09 -10.68 14.58
N ARG A 65 0.37 -11.81 14.54
CA ARG A 65 0.70 -13.00 15.34
C ARG A 65 2.03 -13.64 14.94
N ALA A 66 2.33 -13.69 13.64
CA ALA A 66 3.59 -14.24 13.15
C ALA A 66 4.76 -13.35 13.59
N ALA A 67 4.66 -12.03 13.35
CA ALA A 67 5.67 -11.05 13.71
C ALA A 67 5.97 -11.05 15.22
N ALA A 68 4.94 -11.18 16.07
CA ALA A 68 5.11 -11.29 17.51
C ALA A 68 5.91 -12.54 17.94
N GLN A 69 5.70 -13.69 17.30
CA GLN A 69 6.45 -14.93 17.59
C GLN A 69 7.93 -14.80 17.23
N VAL A 70 8.25 -13.93 16.28
CA VAL A 70 9.60 -13.75 15.76
C VAL A 70 10.25 -12.42 16.14
N ALA A 71 9.59 -11.64 17.02
CA ALA A 71 10.03 -10.33 17.47
C ALA A 71 10.40 -9.36 16.33
N VAL A 72 9.55 -9.32 15.29
CA VAL A 72 9.62 -8.34 14.21
C VAL A 72 8.63 -7.21 14.51
N GLU A 73 9.11 -5.97 14.44
CA GLU A 73 8.25 -4.78 14.52
C GLU A 73 7.57 -4.54 13.18
N LEU A 74 6.28 -4.23 13.24
CA LEU A 74 5.45 -3.97 12.07
C LEU A 74 5.12 -2.47 11.98
N PRO A 75 4.94 -1.93 10.76
CA PRO A 75 4.43 -0.57 10.58
C PRO A 75 3.02 -0.46 11.17
N VAL A 76 2.67 0.72 11.67
CA VAL A 76 1.33 1.00 12.23
C VAL A 76 0.59 2.10 11.46
N GLU A 77 1.21 2.62 10.41
CA GLU A 77 0.67 3.68 9.56
C GLU A 77 0.92 3.34 8.09
N PRO A 78 -0.03 3.65 7.19
CA PRO A 78 0.18 3.47 5.76
C PRO A 78 1.40 4.27 5.28
N SER A 79 2.12 3.73 4.30
CA SER A 79 3.20 4.46 3.63
C SER A 79 2.71 5.76 2.98
N ALA A 80 3.63 6.70 2.73
CA ALA A 80 3.28 7.97 2.07
C ALA A 80 2.57 7.76 0.72
N GLN A 81 2.99 6.75 -0.06
CA GLN A 81 2.35 6.40 -1.32
C GLN A 81 0.90 5.91 -1.13
N GLN A 82 0.65 5.08 -0.12
CA GLN A 82 -0.70 4.60 0.17
C GLN A 82 -1.61 5.71 0.71
N GLN A 83 -1.03 6.67 1.46
CA GLN A 83 -1.74 7.89 1.87
C GLN A 83 -2.10 8.74 0.64
N ASP A 84 -1.20 8.88 -0.33
CA ASP A 84 -1.47 9.58 -1.59
C ASP A 84 -2.56 8.88 -2.41
N TRP A 85 -2.51 7.55 -2.54
CA TRP A 85 -3.55 6.75 -3.20
C TRP A 85 -4.91 6.94 -2.52
N THR A 86 -4.90 6.92 -1.19
CA THR A 86 -6.07 7.15 -0.34
C THR A 86 -6.64 8.55 -0.59
N ALA A 87 -5.82 9.59 -0.61
CA ALA A 87 -6.25 10.95 -0.90
C ALA A 87 -6.80 11.07 -2.34
N GLU A 88 -6.16 10.39 -3.29
CA GLU A 88 -6.55 10.43 -4.68
C GLU A 88 -7.94 9.86 -4.92
N ILE A 89 -8.26 8.67 -4.39
CA ILE A 89 -9.58 8.05 -4.60
C ILE A 89 -10.69 8.81 -3.85
N ALA A 90 -10.37 9.47 -2.73
CA ALA A 90 -11.35 10.18 -1.89
C ALA A 90 -12.02 11.35 -2.60
N VAL A 91 -11.34 11.97 -3.58
CA VAL A 91 -11.84 13.16 -4.29
C VAL A 91 -12.45 12.83 -5.66
N ARG A 92 -12.50 11.56 -6.06
CA ARG A 92 -13.04 11.14 -7.37
C ARG A 92 -14.56 11.14 -7.38
N SER A 93 -15.14 11.46 -8.54
CA SER A 93 -16.56 11.22 -8.81
C SER A 93 -16.82 9.72 -8.89
N ARG A 94 -18.07 9.30 -8.65
CA ARG A 94 -18.49 7.89 -8.79
C ARG A 94 -18.09 7.27 -10.13
N THR A 95 -18.26 8.03 -11.22
CA THR A 95 -17.94 7.61 -12.60
C THR A 95 -16.44 7.37 -12.86
N THR A 96 -15.55 8.02 -12.09
CA THR A 96 -14.09 7.88 -12.25
C THR A 96 -13.45 7.10 -11.11
N PHE A 97 -14.19 6.88 -10.02
CA PHE A 97 -13.77 6.14 -8.86
C PHE A 97 -13.40 4.70 -9.22
N ASP A 98 -14.31 3.99 -9.90
CA ASP A 98 -14.17 2.55 -10.18
C ASP A 98 -12.86 2.23 -10.91
N GLN A 99 -12.59 2.96 -12.00
CA GLN A 99 -11.38 2.77 -12.79
C GLN A 99 -10.12 3.07 -11.99
N ARG A 100 -10.16 4.13 -11.15
CA ARG A 100 -8.98 4.52 -10.38
C ARG A 100 -8.71 3.57 -9.22
N ALA A 101 -9.75 3.16 -8.49
CA ALA A 101 -9.65 2.19 -7.41
C ALA A 101 -9.09 0.85 -7.91
N VAL A 102 -9.64 0.33 -9.02
CA VAL A 102 -9.14 -0.92 -9.63
C VAL A 102 -7.71 -0.78 -10.14
N PHE A 103 -7.35 0.36 -10.72
CA PHE A 103 -5.96 0.61 -11.14
C PHE A 103 -5.00 0.56 -9.94
N LEU A 104 -5.34 1.26 -8.86
CA LEU A 104 -4.48 1.33 -7.67
C LEU A 104 -4.37 -0.03 -6.98
N LEU A 105 -5.45 -0.79 -6.91
CA LEU A 105 -5.41 -2.15 -6.38
C LEU A 105 -4.48 -3.04 -7.21
N ARG A 106 -4.54 -2.96 -8.55
CA ARG A 106 -3.58 -3.68 -9.41
C ARG A 106 -2.13 -3.24 -9.21
N GLN A 107 -1.90 -1.95 -8.95
CA GLN A 107 -0.57 -1.45 -8.64
C GLN A 107 -0.05 -2.00 -7.31
N ALA A 108 -0.90 -2.06 -6.27
CA ALA A 108 -0.55 -2.63 -4.97
C ALA A 108 -0.13 -4.11 -5.08
N HIS A 109 -0.88 -4.91 -5.84
CA HIS A 109 -0.58 -6.34 -6.00
C HIS A 109 0.49 -6.66 -7.05
N GLY A 110 0.74 -5.75 -7.99
CA GLY A 110 1.68 -5.93 -9.10
C GLY A 110 3.06 -5.34 -8.83
N ALA A 111 3.21 -4.49 -7.82
CA ALA A 111 4.50 -3.96 -7.41
C ALA A 111 5.30 -5.06 -6.70
N PRO A 112 6.58 -5.27 -7.07
CA PRO A 112 7.45 -6.09 -6.25
C PRO A 112 7.63 -5.44 -4.87
N PRO A 113 7.92 -6.23 -3.83
CA PRO A 113 8.56 -5.78 -2.59
C PRO A 113 9.65 -4.73 -2.87
N THR A 114 9.31 -3.43 -2.77
CA THR A 114 10.28 -2.35 -2.97
C THR A 114 10.75 -1.87 -1.61
N ASP A 115 11.94 -2.32 -1.23
CA ASP A 115 12.85 -1.72 -0.26
C ASP A 115 12.51 -0.24 0.02
N THR A 116 12.02 0.04 1.22
CA THR A 116 11.73 1.39 1.72
C THR A 116 13.02 2.15 2.00
N ALA A 117 13.76 2.52 0.95
CA ALA A 117 14.79 3.55 0.99
C ALA A 117 14.83 4.22 -0.39
N THR A 118 14.29 5.43 -0.54
CA THR A 118 15.11 6.63 -0.39
C THR A 118 14.23 7.82 -0.05
N ARG A 119 14.40 8.37 1.16
CA ARG A 119 13.98 9.73 1.49
C ARG A 119 14.93 10.67 0.74
N GLU A 120 14.58 11.03 -0.48
CA GLU A 120 15.27 12.11 -1.19
C GLU A 120 14.93 13.41 -0.45
N THR A 121 15.81 13.86 0.43
CA THR A 121 15.76 15.23 0.95
C THR A 121 16.08 16.16 -0.21
N SER A 122 15.04 16.59 -0.92
CA SER A 122 15.15 17.64 -1.94
C SER A 122 15.11 19.00 -1.24
N PRO A 123 16.19 19.82 -1.27
CA PRO A 123 16.08 21.21 -0.92
C PRO A 123 15.49 21.94 -2.14
N VAL A 124 14.24 22.37 -1.99
CA VAL A 124 13.60 23.29 -2.91
C VAL A 124 14.47 24.55 -3.10
N GLY A 125 14.62 24.98 -4.36
CA GLY A 125 14.64 26.39 -4.72
C GLY A 125 15.99 27.10 -4.82
N ARG A 126 16.60 27.07 -6.01
CA ARG A 126 17.19 28.29 -6.58
C ARG A 126 16.63 28.54 -7.96
N ALA A 127 15.80 29.57 -8.04
CA ALA A 127 15.27 30.16 -9.25
C ALA A 127 16.40 30.47 -10.24
N ARG A 128 16.33 29.91 -11.45
CA ARG A 128 17.07 30.44 -12.59
C ARG A 128 16.26 31.60 -13.15
N ARG A 129 16.82 32.81 -13.03
CA ARG A 129 16.31 34.01 -13.69
C ARG A 129 16.43 33.83 -15.20
N CYS A 130 15.33 33.87 -15.93
CA CYS A 130 15.34 34.14 -17.36
C CYS A 130 15.53 35.65 -17.56
N THR A 131 16.67 36.05 -18.12
CA THR A 131 16.85 37.39 -18.70
C THR A 131 16.44 37.33 -20.17
N PRO A 132 15.59 38.25 -20.68
CA PRO A 132 15.34 38.34 -22.10
C PRO A 132 16.53 39.00 -22.81
N THR A 133 17.06 38.33 -23.83
CA THR A 133 18.01 38.90 -24.79
C THR A 133 17.26 39.88 -25.69
N LEU A 134 17.67 41.16 -25.67
CA LEU A 134 17.33 42.15 -26.69
C LEU A 134 18.20 41.89 -27.93
N ALA A 135 17.56 41.69 -29.09
CA ALA A 135 18.21 41.76 -30.39
C ALA A 135 18.12 43.20 -30.94
N PRO A 136 19.08 43.65 -31.77
CA PRO A 136 18.97 44.90 -32.52
C PRO A 136 17.93 44.82 -33.64
#